data_AF-A0A7K5X7I0-F1
#
_entry.id   AF-A0A7K5X7I0-F1
#
_cell.length_a   1.000
_cell.length_b   1.000
_cell.length_c   1.000
_cell.angle_alpha   90.00
_cell.angle_beta   90.00
_cell.angle_gamma   90.00
#
_symmetry.space_group_name_H-M   'P 1'
#
loop_
_entity.id
_entity.type
_entity.pdbx_description
1 polymer ?
#
loop_
_entity_poly.entity_id
_entity_poly.type
_entity_poly.pdbx_seq_one_letter_code
_entity_poly.pdbx_strand_id
1 'polypeptide(L)'
;NVCRLRLTVPPDESSQSEQGTKEPERKKNLYHVPNGMSPGKLSHGMVYGVVHRTDNNHKREMVVYGWSADQLKEEMNYIKEVRATLEKVRKKMHGEYDEMKRKIQQLTNELKVTNAHQESLENHVRVQAAALDSFSEMNSSLTSASIDLQKTLVDVTLENTDIREQIRNLKHTHEQSMEKLREKQKQLETAQIENQLLKLKVESSQEANAEVMREMTRKLYSQYEEKMREEEQKHKAEKEILLEETNRLLKAIEEANKKMQITETSIQEKDQRIGELDRLIERMEEERHQLQKQLELNEIQISGAKSENNSDSERSQHLEEVAASLRERIKHLDDMVHCQQKKVKHMVEEIEMLRKKVKEKELFIIQLLDKISFLECENKELQDKLDYLMENQPKTNIETRDTGVECDL
;
A
#
# COMPACT_ATOMS: atom_id res chain seq x y z
N ASN A 1 90.82 58.50 34.70
CA ASN A 1 92.25 58.28 34.38
C ASN A 1 92.32 57.70 32.97
N VAL A 2 92.46 58.45 31.89
CA VAL A 2 93.52 59.44 31.60
C VAL A 2 92.93 60.58 30.76
N CYS A 3 93.17 61.81 31.20
CA CYS A 3 93.09 63.01 30.38
C CYS A 3 94.35 63.12 29.51
N ARG A 4 94.20 63.51 28.25
CA ARG A 4 95.23 64.29 27.54
C ARG A 4 94.57 65.40 26.74
N LEU A 5 94.55 66.57 27.39
CA LEU A 5 94.48 67.93 26.85
C LEU A 5 95.65 68.13 25.85
N ARG A 6 95.70 69.07 24.90
CA ARG A 6 94.88 70.19 24.37
C ARG A 6 95.84 70.92 23.41
N LEU A 7 95.35 71.65 22.41
CA LEU A 7 95.77 73.02 22.05
C LEU A 7 94.97 73.44 20.79
N THR A 8 93.87 74.21 20.88
CA THR A 8 93.75 75.70 20.89
C THR A 8 94.44 76.39 19.71
N VAL A 9 93.85 77.38 19.02
CA VAL A 9 93.28 78.63 19.57
C VAL A 9 92.15 79.21 18.67
N PRO A 10 91.20 80.01 19.24
CA PRO A 10 90.07 80.69 18.57
C PRO A 10 90.30 82.24 18.50
N PRO A 11 89.32 83.13 18.80
CA PRO A 11 88.59 84.03 17.88
C PRO A 11 88.81 85.52 18.22
N ASP A 12 87.93 86.43 17.76
CA ASP A 12 87.59 87.62 18.55
C ASP A 12 86.18 88.17 18.27
N GLU A 13 85.50 88.53 19.36
CA GLU A 13 84.18 89.15 19.49
C GLU A 13 84.25 90.68 19.37
N SER A 14 83.15 91.34 19.01
CA SER A 14 82.33 92.22 19.89
C SER A 14 82.24 93.63 19.24
N SER A 15 81.23 94.49 19.37
CA SER A 15 80.34 94.82 20.49
C SER A 15 79.11 95.64 20.01
N GLN A 16 78.06 95.70 20.84
CA GLN A 16 76.81 96.47 20.69
C GLN A 16 76.91 97.95 21.14
N SER A 17 75.98 98.81 20.68
CA SER A 17 74.93 99.51 21.47
C SER A 17 74.54 100.95 21.03
N GLU A 18 73.21 101.11 20.88
CA GLU A 18 72.26 102.21 21.19
C GLU A 18 72.47 103.73 20.96
N GLN A 19 71.41 104.30 20.36
CA GLN A 19 70.68 105.57 20.60
C GLN A 19 71.32 106.98 20.52
N GLY A 20 70.76 107.81 19.63
CA GLY A 20 69.98 108.99 20.07
C GLY A 20 70.54 110.42 19.98
N THR A 21 70.16 111.13 18.89
CA THR A 21 69.69 112.55 18.81
C THR A 21 70.60 113.81 18.90
N LYS A 22 70.53 114.60 17.78
CA LYS A 22 70.42 116.08 17.58
C LYS A 22 71.66 117.03 17.56
N GLU A 23 71.94 117.56 16.35
CA GLU A 23 72.24 118.97 15.85
C GLU A 23 73.00 120.03 16.72
N PRO A 24 73.57 121.17 16.20
CA PRO A 24 73.45 121.84 14.88
C PRO A 24 74.74 122.53 14.30
N GLU A 25 74.52 123.30 13.21
CA GLU A 25 75.34 124.24 12.42
C GLU A 25 76.50 125.05 13.06
N ARG A 26 77.52 125.40 12.23
CA ARG A 26 78.08 126.79 12.13
C ARG A 26 78.93 127.05 10.87
N LYS A 27 78.68 128.22 10.25
CA LYS A 27 79.36 128.85 9.09
C LYS A 27 80.71 129.52 9.43
N LYS A 28 81.57 129.72 8.41
CA LYS A 28 82.39 130.92 8.06
C LYS A 28 83.24 130.60 6.81
N ASN A 29 83.01 131.22 5.63
CA ASN A 29 83.62 132.46 5.09
C ASN A 29 85.16 132.47 5.03
N LEU A 30 85.90 133.10 4.11
CA LEU A 30 85.78 133.68 2.77
C LEU A 30 87.18 134.31 2.54
N TYR A 31 87.88 134.12 1.42
CA TYR A 31 88.90 135.09 0.97
C TYR A 31 88.92 135.16 -0.56
N HIS A 32 88.67 136.37 -1.05
CA HIS A 32 88.92 136.86 -2.40
C HIS A 32 89.51 138.26 -2.21
N VAL A 33 90.67 138.58 -2.79
CA VAL A 33 91.12 139.96 -3.07
C VAL A 33 92.13 139.96 -4.24
N PRO A 34 92.21 141.05 -5.03
CA PRO A 34 92.57 141.08 -6.46
C PRO A 34 93.78 142.00 -6.79
N ASN A 35 93.84 142.47 -8.06
CA ASN A 35 94.79 143.39 -8.74
C ASN A 35 96.03 142.73 -9.35
N GLY A 36 96.43 142.95 -10.60
CA GLY A 36 96.23 144.10 -11.49
C GLY A 36 97.52 144.93 -11.55
N MET A 37 98.39 144.70 -12.55
CA MET A 37 99.44 145.63 -12.95
C MET A 37 99.73 145.54 -14.47
N SER A 38 100.11 146.71 -14.98
CA SER A 38 100.07 147.30 -16.32
C SER A 38 101.23 146.90 -17.27
N PRO A 39 101.18 147.34 -18.56
CA PRO A 39 102.14 146.95 -19.59
C PRO A 39 103.44 147.76 -19.48
N GLY A 40 104.59 147.06 -19.48
CA GLY A 40 105.91 147.68 -19.50
C GLY A 40 106.83 146.97 -20.49
N LYS A 41 107.03 147.57 -21.66
CA LYS A 41 108.21 147.29 -22.50
C LYS A 41 109.44 147.69 -21.68
N LEU A 42 110.43 146.80 -21.56
CA LEU A 42 111.85 147.13 -21.47
C LEU A 42 112.69 145.86 -21.71
N SER A 43 113.29 145.82 -22.89
CA SER A 43 114.62 145.28 -23.23
C SER A 43 115.14 144.01 -22.55
N HIS A 44 115.18 142.95 -23.36
CA HIS A 44 116.34 142.07 -23.59
C HIS A 44 117.06 141.52 -22.34
N GLY A 45 116.60 140.38 -21.83
CA GLY A 45 117.32 139.59 -20.83
C GLY A 45 117.10 138.10 -21.08
N MET A 46 118.17 137.37 -21.39
CA MET A 46 118.15 135.90 -21.44
C MET A 46 117.79 135.34 -20.06
N VAL A 47 116.83 134.42 -20.01
CA VAL A 47 116.45 133.72 -18.78
C VAL A 47 117.06 132.32 -18.83
N TYR A 48 117.96 132.06 -17.89
CA TYR A 48 118.60 130.75 -17.73
C TYR A 48 117.86 129.96 -16.65
N GLY A 49 117.27 128.82 -17.02
CA GLY A 49 116.67 127.87 -16.10
C GLY A 49 117.59 126.69 -15.88
N VAL A 50 117.93 126.39 -14.62
CA VAL A 50 118.73 125.22 -14.26
C VAL A 50 117.78 124.06 -13.95
N VAL A 51 117.70 123.08 -14.85
CA VAL A 51 116.94 121.84 -14.64
C VAL A 51 117.90 120.74 -14.24
N HIS A 52 117.73 120.18 -13.05
CA HIS A 52 118.48 119.00 -12.63
C HIS A 52 117.94 117.78 -13.38
N ARG A 53 118.71 117.25 -14.34
CA ARG A 53 118.46 115.91 -14.88
C ARG A 53 119.33 114.91 -14.12
N THR A 54 118.69 113.91 -13.54
CA THR A 54 119.37 112.71 -13.02
C THR A 54 119.21 111.62 -14.07
N ASP A 55 120.24 111.39 -14.89
CA ASP A 55 120.35 110.15 -15.67
C ASP A 55 120.99 109.04 -14.83
N ASN A 56 120.63 107.81 -15.19
CA ASN A 56 120.84 106.57 -14.44
C ASN A 56 122.31 106.11 -14.32
N ASN A 57 123.29 107.01 -14.41
CA ASN A 57 124.71 106.70 -14.18
C ASN A 57 125.51 107.78 -13.43
N HIS A 58 124.83 108.54 -12.55
CA HIS A 58 125.41 109.32 -11.43
C HIS A 58 126.67 110.16 -11.74
N LYS A 59 126.67 110.95 -12.83
CA LYS A 59 127.47 112.18 -12.93
C LYS A 59 126.50 113.35 -13.07
N ARG A 60 126.59 114.34 -12.16
CA ARG A 60 125.73 115.54 -12.19
C ARG A 60 126.21 116.46 -13.31
N GLU A 61 125.57 116.35 -14.47
CA GLU A 61 125.80 117.25 -15.60
C GLU A 61 124.86 118.45 -15.49
N MET A 62 125.44 119.66 -15.43
CA MET A 62 124.71 120.92 -15.36
C MET A 62 124.56 121.46 -16.78
N VAL A 63 123.44 121.17 -17.43
CA VAL A 63 123.14 121.66 -18.78
C VAL A 63 122.24 122.88 -18.68
N VAL A 64 122.76 124.03 -19.09
CA VAL A 64 122.03 125.30 -19.12
C VAL A 64 121.38 125.44 -20.49
N TYR A 65 120.05 125.33 -20.55
CA TYR A 65 119.27 125.64 -21.75
C TYR A 65 118.83 127.11 -21.70
N GLY A 66 119.21 127.88 -22.73
CA GLY A 66 118.67 129.22 -22.94
C GLY A 66 117.40 129.16 -23.78
N TRP A 67 116.29 129.67 -23.28
CA TRP A 67 115.05 129.80 -24.04
C TRP A 67 114.73 131.26 -24.33
N SER A 68 114.25 131.53 -25.54
CA SER A 68 113.68 132.83 -25.89
C SER A 68 112.25 132.94 -25.35
N ALA A 69 111.82 134.15 -24.99
CA ALA A 69 110.53 134.41 -24.35
C ALA A 69 109.31 133.95 -25.18
N ASP A 70 109.46 133.83 -26.51
CA ASP A 70 108.39 133.37 -27.40
C ASP A 70 108.16 131.86 -27.31
N GLN A 71 109.23 131.06 -27.10
CA GLN A 71 109.16 129.60 -27.08
C GLN A 71 108.47 129.05 -25.82
N LEU A 72 108.60 129.73 -24.67
CA LEU A 72 107.94 129.34 -23.42
C LEU A 72 106.41 129.59 -23.45
N LYS A 73 105.98 130.60 -24.23
CA LYS A 73 104.57 130.99 -24.31
C LYS A 73 103.73 129.97 -25.08
N GLU A 74 104.33 129.32 -26.09
CA GLU A 74 103.69 128.27 -26.90
C GLU A 74 103.47 126.98 -26.09
N GLU A 75 104.48 126.53 -25.36
CA GLU A 75 104.40 125.35 -24.47
C GLU A 75 103.35 125.52 -23.36
N MET A 76 103.22 126.73 -22.79
CA MET A 76 102.20 127.00 -21.77
C MET A 76 100.77 126.96 -22.33
N ASN A 77 100.59 127.33 -23.61
CA ASN A 77 99.29 127.20 -24.29
C ASN A 77 98.97 125.73 -24.60
N TYR A 78 99.95 124.94 -25.05
CA TYR A 78 99.78 123.51 -25.32
C TYR A 78 99.32 122.73 -24.06
N ILE A 79 99.94 122.98 -22.91
CA ILE A 79 99.56 122.32 -21.63
C ILE A 79 98.13 122.68 -21.22
N LYS A 80 97.69 123.93 -21.44
CA LYS A 80 96.32 124.35 -21.11
C LYS A 80 95.29 123.63 -21.97
N GLU A 81 95.54 123.46 -23.26
CA GLU A 81 94.62 122.75 -24.15
C GLU A 81 94.50 121.27 -23.79
N VAL A 82 95.62 120.57 -23.56
CA VAL A 82 95.61 119.15 -23.17
C VAL A 82 94.84 118.93 -21.86
N ARG A 83 94.98 119.84 -20.89
CA ARG A 83 94.24 119.76 -19.63
C ARG A 83 92.73 119.95 -19.84
N ALA A 84 92.34 120.85 -20.74
CA ALA A 84 90.94 121.08 -21.07
C ALA A 84 90.32 119.89 -21.83
N THR A 85 91.06 119.22 -22.72
CA THR A 85 90.59 118.01 -23.41
C THR A 85 90.51 116.81 -22.46
N LEU A 86 91.48 116.60 -21.57
CA LEU A 86 91.42 115.55 -20.56
C LEU A 86 90.24 115.72 -19.59
N GLU A 87 89.94 116.95 -19.16
CA GLU A 87 88.80 117.20 -18.27
C GLU A 87 87.45 117.01 -18.97
N LYS A 88 87.36 117.29 -20.28
CA LYS A 88 86.19 116.94 -21.10
C LYS A 88 85.97 115.43 -21.18
N VAL A 89 87.03 114.65 -21.40
CA VAL A 89 86.95 113.18 -21.44
C VAL A 89 86.53 112.61 -20.08
N ARG A 90 87.09 113.15 -18.98
CA ARG A 90 86.75 112.71 -17.61
C ARG A 90 85.26 112.88 -17.29
N LYS A 91 84.67 114.02 -17.65
CA LYS A 91 83.24 114.28 -17.46
C LYS A 91 82.35 113.37 -18.32
N LYS A 92 82.74 113.12 -19.57
CA LYS A 92 82.00 112.21 -20.45
C LYS A 92 82.02 110.77 -19.93
N MET A 93 83.21 110.28 -19.52
CA MET A 93 83.39 108.95 -18.94
C MET A 93 82.61 108.74 -17.64
N HIS A 94 82.56 109.75 -16.75
CA HIS A 94 81.77 109.64 -15.51
C HIS A 94 80.26 109.64 -15.80
N GLY A 95 79.79 110.46 -16.75
CA GLY A 95 78.38 110.45 -17.17
C GLY A 95 77.96 109.10 -17.77
N GLU A 96 78.78 108.54 -18.67
CA GLU A 96 78.54 107.22 -19.26
C GLU A 96 78.60 106.09 -18.22
N TYR A 97 79.53 106.16 -17.26
CA TYR A 97 79.62 105.19 -16.16
C TYR A 97 78.42 105.24 -15.22
N ASP A 98 77.96 106.45 -14.83
CA ASP A 98 76.80 106.62 -13.97
C ASP A 98 75.50 106.22 -14.67
N GLU A 99 75.39 106.45 -15.97
CA GLU A 99 74.27 105.96 -16.78
C GLU A 99 74.27 104.45 -16.91
N MET A 100 75.44 103.83 -17.13
CA MET A 100 75.59 102.37 -17.14
C MET A 100 75.29 101.75 -15.78
N LYS A 101 75.76 102.35 -14.69
CA LYS A 101 75.47 101.91 -13.32
C LYS A 101 73.96 101.97 -13.03
N ARG A 102 73.27 103.05 -13.44
CA ARG A 102 71.81 103.15 -13.34
C ARG A 102 71.11 102.08 -14.19
N LYS A 103 71.56 101.84 -15.42
CA LYS A 103 71.01 100.77 -16.29
C LYS A 103 71.20 99.38 -15.71
N ILE A 104 72.38 99.07 -15.17
CA ILE A 104 72.65 97.79 -14.51
C ILE A 104 71.76 97.63 -13.27
N GLN A 105 71.63 98.68 -12.46
CA GLN A 105 70.75 98.65 -11.29
C GLN A 105 69.28 98.47 -11.69
N GLN A 106 68.83 99.12 -12.75
CA GLN A 106 67.48 99.00 -13.30
C GLN A 106 67.23 97.58 -13.82
N LEU A 107 68.11 97.04 -14.67
CA LEU A 107 68.03 95.66 -15.16
C LEU A 107 68.06 94.64 -14.03
N THR A 108 68.85 94.89 -12.98
CA THR A 108 68.89 94.01 -11.80
C THR A 108 67.58 94.04 -11.03
N ASN A 109 66.96 95.21 -10.86
CA ASN A 109 65.67 95.33 -10.20
C ASN A 109 64.54 94.73 -11.05
N GLU A 110 64.55 94.97 -12.37
CA GLU A 110 63.61 94.34 -13.31
C GLU A 110 63.75 92.82 -13.30
N LEU A 111 64.97 92.27 -13.29
CA LEU A 111 65.23 90.83 -13.17
C LEU A 111 64.69 90.25 -11.86
N LYS A 112 64.83 90.97 -10.74
CA LYS A 112 64.25 90.53 -9.47
C LYS A 112 62.73 90.51 -9.51
N VAL A 113 62.11 91.53 -10.11
CA VAL A 113 60.64 91.60 -10.25
C VAL A 113 60.13 90.51 -11.21
N THR A 114 60.79 90.30 -12.34
CA THR A 114 60.40 89.23 -13.28
C THR A 114 60.64 87.84 -12.69
N ASN A 115 61.73 87.62 -11.95
CA ASN A 115 61.97 86.35 -11.25
C ASN A 115 60.93 86.10 -10.15
N ALA A 116 60.57 87.11 -9.34
CA ALA A 116 59.50 86.98 -8.36
C ALA A 116 58.12 86.73 -9.01
N HIS A 117 57.86 87.35 -10.17
CA HIS A 117 56.64 87.08 -10.93
C HIS A 117 56.63 85.67 -11.51
N GLN A 118 57.76 85.18 -12.05
CA GLN A 118 57.93 83.81 -12.51
C GLN A 118 57.71 82.80 -11.38
N GLU A 119 58.34 83.00 -10.22
CA GLU A 119 58.16 82.15 -9.03
C GLU A 119 56.69 82.16 -8.58
N SER A 120 56.02 83.31 -8.58
CA SER A 120 54.58 83.39 -8.26
C SER A 120 53.72 82.61 -9.27
N LEU A 121 54.04 82.69 -10.56
CA LEU A 121 53.31 81.99 -11.61
C LEU A 121 53.56 80.48 -11.54
N GLU A 122 54.80 80.05 -11.33
CA GLU A 122 55.17 78.64 -11.11
C GLU A 122 54.48 78.08 -9.87
N ASN A 123 54.41 78.85 -8.78
CA ASN A 123 53.66 78.45 -7.58
C ASN A 123 52.16 78.31 -7.87
N HIS A 124 51.57 79.25 -8.63
CA HIS A 124 50.15 79.16 -8.99
C HIS A 124 49.87 77.93 -9.87
N VAL A 125 50.70 77.67 -10.89
CA VAL A 125 50.60 76.47 -11.73
C VAL A 125 50.77 75.21 -10.91
N ARG A 126 51.71 75.18 -9.95
CA ARG A 126 51.92 74.03 -9.05
C ARG A 126 50.69 73.76 -8.17
N VAL A 127 50.07 74.80 -7.60
CA VAL A 127 48.85 74.65 -6.78
C VAL A 127 47.68 74.18 -7.65
N GLN A 128 47.52 74.73 -8.87
CA GLN A 128 46.49 74.28 -9.79
C GLN A 128 46.70 72.83 -10.25
N ALA A 129 47.93 72.42 -10.53
CA ALA A 129 48.27 71.03 -10.86
C ALA A 129 47.92 70.09 -9.71
N ALA A 130 48.30 70.43 -8.47
CA ALA A 130 47.96 69.64 -7.29
C ALA A 130 46.44 69.54 -7.05
N ALA A 131 45.68 70.61 -7.33
CA ALA A 131 44.22 70.59 -7.27
C ALA A 131 43.62 69.67 -8.35
N LEU A 132 44.14 69.70 -9.58
CA LEU A 132 43.72 68.80 -10.67
C LEU A 132 44.05 67.34 -10.35
N ASP A 133 45.21 67.07 -9.75
CA ASP A 133 45.59 65.72 -9.30
C ASP A 133 44.63 65.23 -8.20
N SER A 134 44.29 66.09 -7.24
CA SER A 134 43.30 65.78 -6.19
C SER A 134 41.90 65.52 -6.78
N PHE A 135 41.47 66.29 -7.77
CA PHE A 135 40.20 66.02 -8.48
C PHE A 135 40.25 64.73 -9.29
N SER A 136 41.39 64.42 -9.92
CA SER A 136 41.59 63.16 -10.64
C SER A 136 41.54 61.96 -9.68
N GLU A 137 42.16 62.08 -8.50
CA GLU A 137 42.10 61.07 -7.44
C GLU A 137 40.69 60.90 -6.89
N MET A 138 39.96 62.00 -6.66
CA MET A 138 38.56 61.93 -6.22
C MET A 138 37.67 61.29 -7.29
N ASN A 139 37.87 61.64 -8.56
CA ASN A 139 37.11 61.08 -9.66
C ASN A 139 37.42 59.59 -9.86
N SER A 140 38.68 59.17 -9.72
CA SER A 140 39.05 57.75 -9.78
C SER A 140 38.48 56.96 -8.59
N SER A 141 38.52 57.53 -7.38
CA SER A 141 37.88 56.96 -6.19
C SER A 141 36.37 56.83 -6.34
N LEU A 142 35.70 57.88 -6.83
CA LEU A 142 34.26 57.86 -7.11
C LEU A 142 33.90 56.84 -8.19
N THR A 143 34.71 56.74 -9.24
CA THR A 143 34.53 55.74 -10.30
C THR A 143 34.67 54.33 -9.73
N SER A 144 35.68 54.07 -8.89
CA SER A 144 35.84 52.79 -8.21
C SER A 144 34.64 52.46 -7.33
N ALA A 145 34.23 53.39 -6.46
CA ALA A 145 33.08 53.20 -5.58
C ALA A 145 31.77 52.97 -6.37
N SER A 146 31.60 53.65 -7.51
CA SER A 146 30.46 53.43 -8.40
C SER A 146 30.49 52.04 -9.04
N ILE A 147 31.66 51.57 -9.47
CA ILE A 147 31.83 50.21 -10.01
C ILE A 147 31.56 49.16 -8.93
N ASP A 148 32.08 49.34 -7.73
CA ASP A 148 31.87 48.41 -6.61
C ASP A 148 30.40 48.33 -6.20
N LEU A 149 29.69 49.47 -6.18
CA LEU A 149 28.26 49.50 -5.93
C LEU A 149 27.46 48.80 -7.04
N GLN A 150 27.79 49.06 -8.31
CA GLN A 150 27.16 48.39 -9.45
C GLN A 150 27.37 46.87 -9.39
N LYS A 151 28.60 46.44 -9.07
CA LYS A 151 28.93 45.02 -8.90
C LYS A 151 28.11 44.38 -7.79
N THR A 152 28.08 45.02 -6.61
CA THR A 152 27.27 44.54 -5.47
C THR A 152 25.80 44.45 -5.82
N LEU A 153 25.24 45.42 -6.54
CA LEU A 153 23.84 45.40 -6.96
C LEU A 153 23.54 44.25 -7.94
N VAL A 154 24.46 43.98 -8.88
CA VAL A 154 24.35 42.85 -9.80
C VAL A 154 24.45 41.52 -9.04
N ASP A 155 25.43 41.37 -8.15
CA ASP A 155 25.63 40.17 -7.34
C ASP A 155 24.37 39.88 -6.50
N VAL A 156 23.85 40.89 -5.78
CA VAL A 156 22.60 40.77 -5.01
C VAL A 156 21.40 40.45 -5.91
N THR A 157 21.35 40.96 -7.13
CA THR A 157 20.27 40.65 -8.08
C THR A 157 20.34 39.20 -8.55
N LEU A 158 21.54 38.69 -8.82
CA LEU A 158 21.78 37.30 -9.21
C LEU A 158 21.46 36.33 -8.07
N GLU A 159 21.90 36.63 -6.84
CA GLU A 159 21.54 35.85 -5.65
C GLU A 159 20.02 35.83 -5.45
N ASN A 160 19.35 36.98 -5.59
CA ASN A 160 17.88 37.03 -5.51
C ASN A 160 17.20 36.22 -6.63
N THR A 161 17.77 36.16 -7.84
CA THR A 161 17.23 35.29 -8.90
C THR A 161 17.39 33.81 -8.57
N ASP A 162 18.54 33.41 -8.01
CA ASP A 162 18.81 32.03 -7.59
C ASP A 162 17.88 31.62 -6.43
N ILE A 163 17.75 32.45 -5.39
CA ILE A 163 16.80 32.22 -4.29
C ILE A 163 15.37 32.07 -4.82
N ARG A 164 14.94 32.92 -5.76
CA ARG A 164 13.60 32.80 -6.39
C ARG A 164 13.44 31.49 -7.17
N GLU A 165 14.50 30.99 -7.80
CA GLU A 165 14.48 29.72 -8.51
C GLU A 165 14.42 28.54 -7.53
N GLN A 166 15.24 28.56 -6.48
CA GLN A 166 15.19 27.56 -5.41
C GLN A 166 13.81 27.50 -4.75
N ILE A 167 13.18 28.65 -4.46
CA ILE A 167 11.80 28.71 -3.93
C ILE A 167 10.80 28.10 -4.91
N ARG A 168 10.91 28.39 -6.22
CA ARG A 168 10.04 27.79 -7.25
C ARG A 168 10.23 26.27 -7.32
N ASN A 169 11.46 25.79 -7.28
CA ASN A 169 11.78 24.38 -7.30
C ASN A 169 11.25 23.67 -6.05
N LEU A 170 11.46 24.23 -4.85
CA LEU A 170 10.90 23.70 -3.61
C LEU A 170 9.37 23.68 -3.60
N LYS A 171 8.74 24.74 -4.10
CA LYS A 171 7.28 24.78 -4.23
C LYS A 171 6.78 23.69 -5.18
N HIS A 172 7.46 23.52 -6.32
CA HIS A 172 7.10 22.50 -7.30
C HIS A 172 7.27 21.08 -6.75
N THR A 173 8.39 20.78 -6.08
CA THR A 173 8.61 19.46 -5.48
C THR A 173 7.64 19.18 -4.33
N HIS A 174 7.32 20.19 -3.52
CA HIS A 174 6.29 20.07 -2.49
C HIS A 174 4.92 19.76 -3.10
N GLU A 175 4.51 20.50 -4.13
CA GLU A 175 3.23 20.28 -4.82
C GLU A 175 3.15 18.88 -5.45
N GLN A 176 4.21 18.42 -6.12
CA GLN A 176 4.30 17.06 -6.65
C GLN A 176 4.20 16.00 -5.55
N SER A 177 4.85 16.21 -4.40
CA SER A 177 4.79 15.27 -3.27
C SER A 177 3.40 15.19 -2.65
N MET A 178 2.72 16.34 -2.55
CA MET A 178 1.33 16.42 -2.07
C MET A 178 0.37 15.73 -3.02
N GLU A 179 0.57 15.85 -4.33
CA GLU A 179 -0.29 15.16 -5.30
C GLU A 179 -0.08 13.64 -5.26
N LYS A 180 1.18 13.18 -5.20
CA LYS A 180 1.48 11.76 -4.97
C LYS A 180 0.85 11.23 -3.67
N LEU A 181 0.85 12.03 -2.60
CA LEU A 181 0.19 11.66 -1.35
C LEU A 181 -1.32 11.53 -1.52
N ARG A 182 -1.97 12.46 -2.24
CA ARG A 182 -3.41 12.39 -2.54
C ARG A 182 -3.77 11.18 -3.40
N GLU A 183 -2.95 10.86 -4.40
CA GLU A 183 -3.14 9.66 -5.23
C GLU A 183 -3.01 8.38 -4.39
N LYS A 184 -2.01 8.32 -3.50
CA LYS A 184 -1.83 7.18 -2.59
C LYS A 184 -2.97 7.06 -1.60
N GLN A 185 -3.50 8.18 -1.10
CA GLN A 185 -4.68 8.20 -0.24
C GLN A 185 -5.92 7.65 -0.97
N LYS A 186 -6.16 8.07 -2.22
CA LYS A 186 -7.24 7.51 -3.05
C LYS A 186 -7.08 6.01 -3.29
N GLN A 187 -5.87 5.55 -3.61
CA GLN A 187 -5.58 4.12 -3.78
C GLN A 187 -5.86 3.32 -2.50
N LEU A 188 -5.49 3.87 -1.35
CA LEU A 188 -5.78 3.26 -0.05
C LEU A 188 -7.28 3.14 0.21
N GLU A 189 -8.05 4.20 -0.06
CA GLU A 189 -9.52 4.18 0.07
C GLU A 189 -10.17 3.14 -0.84
N THR A 190 -9.73 3.05 -2.11
CA THR A 190 -10.23 2.02 -3.02
C THR A 190 -9.91 0.60 -2.53
N ALA A 191 -8.70 0.38 -2.01
CA ALA A 191 -8.29 -0.92 -1.48
C ALA A 191 -9.03 -1.27 -0.19
N GLN A 192 -9.39 -0.27 0.63
CA GLN A 192 -10.22 -0.46 1.83
C GLN A 192 -11.65 -0.87 1.48
N ILE A 193 -12.26 -0.21 0.48
CA ILE A 193 -13.60 -0.56 0.00
C ILE A 193 -13.60 -1.98 -0.59
N GLU A 194 -12.60 -2.32 -1.40
CA GLU A 194 -12.44 -3.67 -1.96
C GLU A 194 -12.26 -4.72 -0.85
N ASN A 195 -11.45 -4.43 0.18
CA ASN A 195 -11.31 -5.32 1.33
C ASN A 195 -12.63 -5.54 2.08
N GLN A 196 -13.40 -4.47 2.31
CA GLN A 196 -14.72 -4.57 2.94
C GLN A 196 -15.68 -5.41 2.10
N LEU A 197 -15.69 -5.22 0.78
CA LEU A 197 -16.52 -6.00 -0.13
C LEU A 197 -16.11 -7.48 -0.14
N LEU A 198 -14.81 -7.77 -0.19
CA LEU A 198 -14.30 -9.14 -0.12
C LEU A 198 -14.66 -9.79 1.23
N LYS A 199 -14.56 -9.05 2.34
CA LYS A 199 -14.99 -9.53 3.66
C LYS A 199 -16.47 -9.90 3.66
N LEU A 200 -17.35 -9.02 3.17
CA LEU A 200 -18.79 -9.31 3.05
C LEU A 200 -19.07 -10.52 2.15
N LYS A 201 -18.34 -10.66 1.04
CA LYS A 201 -18.49 -11.80 0.13
C LYS A 201 -18.06 -13.12 0.78
N VAL A 202 -16.97 -13.11 1.55
CA VAL A 202 -16.52 -14.27 2.33
C VAL A 202 -17.54 -14.63 3.40
N GLU A 203 -18.02 -13.65 4.17
CA GLU A 203 -19.05 -13.86 5.20
C GLU A 203 -20.34 -14.42 4.60
N SER A 204 -20.82 -13.85 3.48
CA SER A 204 -22.01 -14.34 2.78
C SER A 204 -21.82 -15.75 2.23
N SER A 205 -20.65 -16.07 1.68
CA SER A 205 -20.33 -17.41 1.21
C SER A 205 -20.23 -18.43 2.36
N GLN A 206 -19.66 -18.02 3.50
CA GLN A 206 -19.58 -18.86 4.69
C GLN A 206 -20.96 -19.12 5.29
N GLU A 207 -21.83 -18.11 5.36
CA GLU A 207 -23.20 -18.24 5.85
C GLU A 207 -24.03 -19.16 4.95
N ALA A 208 -23.92 -19.01 3.62
CA ALA A 208 -24.60 -19.90 2.68
C ALA A 208 -24.14 -21.36 2.83
N ASN A 209 -22.84 -21.59 3.03
CA ASN A 209 -22.31 -22.94 3.28
C ASN A 209 -22.80 -23.50 4.63
N ALA A 210 -22.80 -22.69 5.69
CA ALA A 210 -23.33 -23.07 6.99
C ALA A 210 -24.82 -23.41 6.94
N GLU A 211 -25.61 -22.70 6.13
CA GLU A 211 -27.03 -23.03 5.93
C GLU A 211 -27.22 -24.36 5.19
N VAL A 212 -26.44 -24.65 4.14
CA VAL A 212 -26.49 -25.96 3.46
C VAL A 212 -26.18 -27.10 4.44
N MET A 213 -25.16 -26.94 5.28
CA MET A 213 -24.82 -27.93 6.31
C MET A 213 -25.95 -28.08 7.36
N ARG A 214 -26.57 -26.99 7.79
CA ARG A 214 -27.74 -27.00 8.69
C ARG A 214 -28.93 -27.71 8.04
N GLU A 215 -29.21 -27.45 6.77
CA GLU A 215 -30.30 -28.06 6.03
C GLU A 215 -30.07 -29.56 5.82
N MET A 216 -28.85 -29.96 5.45
CA MET A 216 -28.47 -31.37 5.33
C MET A 216 -28.64 -32.09 6.67
N THR A 217 -28.19 -31.48 7.76
CA THR A 217 -28.35 -32.01 9.12
C THR A 217 -29.83 -32.17 9.47
N ARG A 218 -30.66 -31.15 9.18
CA ARG A 218 -32.11 -31.19 9.41
C ARG A 218 -32.79 -32.29 8.61
N LYS A 219 -32.44 -32.45 7.33
CA LYS A 219 -32.94 -33.53 6.46
C LYS A 219 -32.56 -34.90 7.00
N LEU A 220 -31.31 -35.08 7.43
CA LEU A 220 -30.84 -36.34 8.00
C LEU A 220 -31.62 -36.70 9.27
N TYR A 221 -31.79 -35.75 10.20
CA TYR A 221 -32.60 -35.98 11.40
C TYR A 221 -34.06 -36.30 11.07
N SER A 222 -34.66 -35.56 10.14
CA SER A 222 -36.04 -35.80 9.69
C SER A 222 -36.20 -37.20 9.09
N GLN A 223 -35.25 -37.65 8.25
CA GLN A 223 -35.25 -38.99 7.66
C GLN A 223 -35.10 -40.08 8.73
N TYR A 224 -34.22 -39.88 9.72
CA TYR A 224 -34.08 -40.83 10.82
C TYR A 224 -35.35 -40.92 11.67
N GLU A 225 -35.96 -39.78 12.00
CA GLU A 225 -37.20 -39.73 12.77
C GLU A 225 -38.37 -40.37 12.00
N GLU A 226 -38.44 -40.15 10.70
CA GLU A 226 -39.43 -40.77 9.82
C GLU A 226 -39.28 -42.29 9.77
N LYS A 227 -38.05 -42.77 9.53
CA LYS A 227 -37.76 -44.21 9.52
C LYS A 227 -38.06 -44.89 10.85
N MET A 228 -37.75 -44.22 11.97
CA MET A 228 -38.11 -44.74 13.30
C MET A 228 -39.62 -44.86 13.47
N ARG A 229 -40.38 -43.85 13.03
CA ARG A 229 -41.84 -43.84 13.10
C ARG A 229 -42.46 -44.93 12.23
N GLU A 230 -41.93 -45.16 11.03
CA GLU A 230 -42.38 -46.21 10.12
C GLU A 230 -42.17 -47.60 10.72
N GLU A 231 -40.99 -47.88 11.27
CA GLU A 231 -40.71 -49.16 11.93
C GLU A 231 -41.59 -49.36 13.18
N GLU A 232 -41.80 -48.32 13.99
CA GLU A 232 -42.74 -48.37 15.12
C GLU A 232 -44.17 -48.68 14.68
N GLN A 233 -44.65 -48.05 13.60
CA GLN A 233 -45.97 -48.32 13.04
C GLN A 233 -46.08 -49.74 12.50
N LYS A 234 -45.05 -50.21 11.81
CA LYS A 234 -44.99 -51.57 11.27
C LYS A 234 -45.01 -52.62 12.39
N HIS A 235 -44.18 -52.44 13.42
CA HIS A 235 -44.20 -53.31 14.60
C HIS A 235 -45.55 -53.30 15.31
N LYS A 236 -46.20 -52.13 15.42
CA LYS A 236 -47.53 -52.03 16.01
C LYS A 236 -48.57 -52.79 15.18
N ALA A 237 -48.53 -52.68 13.86
CA ALA A 237 -49.41 -53.40 12.94
C ALA A 237 -49.18 -54.92 13.00
N GLU A 238 -47.92 -55.37 13.00
CA GLU A 238 -47.55 -56.79 13.15
C GLU A 238 -48.07 -57.37 14.48
N LYS A 239 -47.92 -56.61 15.57
CA LYS A 239 -48.46 -57.00 16.88
C LYS A 239 -49.98 -57.15 16.85
N GLU A 240 -50.69 -56.24 16.17
CA GLU A 240 -52.14 -56.29 16.03
C GLU A 240 -52.61 -57.50 15.22
N ILE A 241 -51.93 -57.80 14.10
CA ILE A 241 -52.20 -58.99 13.27
C ILE A 241 -51.99 -60.27 14.08
N LEU A 242 -50.88 -60.38 14.81
CA LEU A 242 -50.59 -61.55 15.64
C LEU A 242 -51.61 -61.71 16.78
N LEU A 243 -52.06 -60.62 17.38
CA LEU A 243 -53.13 -60.64 18.39
C LEU A 243 -54.44 -61.11 17.78
N GLU A 244 -54.79 -60.65 16.58
CA GLU A 244 -56.01 -61.09 15.89
C GLU A 244 -55.95 -62.58 15.53
N GLU A 245 -54.81 -63.07 15.02
CA GLU A 245 -54.61 -64.49 14.71
C GLU A 245 -54.68 -65.36 15.96
N THR A 246 -54.04 -64.93 17.05
CA THR A 246 -54.13 -65.61 18.36
C THR A 246 -55.58 -65.70 18.83
N ASN A 247 -56.35 -64.62 18.70
CA ASN A 247 -57.77 -64.60 19.07
C ASN A 247 -58.62 -65.51 18.16
N ARG A 248 -58.32 -65.60 16.86
CA ARG A 248 -58.99 -66.53 15.94
C ARG A 248 -58.72 -67.98 16.33
N LEU A 249 -57.47 -68.32 16.61
CA LEU A 249 -57.09 -69.67 17.06
C LEU A 249 -57.74 -70.02 18.39
N LEU A 250 -57.77 -69.08 19.34
CA LEU A 250 -58.43 -69.26 20.64
C LEU A 250 -59.93 -69.56 20.46
N LYS A 251 -60.64 -68.79 19.62
CA LYS A 251 -62.05 -69.06 19.29
C LYS A 251 -62.25 -70.43 18.63
N ALA A 252 -61.38 -70.82 17.70
CA ALA A 252 -61.46 -72.13 17.06
C ALA A 252 -61.26 -73.28 18.07
N ILE A 253 -60.34 -73.13 19.03
CA ILE A 253 -60.14 -74.08 20.13
C ILE A 253 -61.39 -74.13 21.03
N GLU A 254 -61.96 -72.98 21.41
CA GLU A 254 -63.19 -72.94 22.20
C GLU A 254 -64.36 -73.65 21.50
N GLU A 255 -64.54 -73.43 20.20
CA GLU A 255 -65.57 -74.10 19.40
C GLU A 255 -65.32 -75.60 19.29
N ALA A 256 -64.07 -76.03 19.09
CA ALA A 256 -63.71 -77.44 19.08
C ALA A 256 -63.97 -78.11 20.44
N ASN A 257 -63.63 -77.44 21.54
CA ASN A 257 -63.90 -77.91 22.89
C ASN A 257 -65.41 -78.05 23.16
N LYS A 258 -66.24 -77.09 22.71
CA LYS A 258 -67.71 -77.19 22.81
C LYS A 258 -68.25 -78.39 22.03
N LYS A 259 -67.76 -78.61 20.79
CA LYS A 259 -68.14 -79.77 19.98
C LYS A 259 -67.72 -81.07 20.65
N MET A 260 -66.51 -81.12 21.20
CA MET A 260 -65.99 -82.28 21.94
C MET A 260 -66.89 -82.62 23.13
N GLN A 261 -67.26 -81.63 23.95
CA GLN A 261 -68.17 -81.84 25.08
C GLN A 261 -69.52 -82.42 24.65
N ILE A 262 -70.12 -81.91 23.56
CA ILE A 262 -71.40 -82.43 23.04
C ILE A 262 -71.24 -83.89 22.57
N THR A 263 -70.14 -84.21 21.88
CA THR A 263 -69.89 -85.59 21.44
C THR A 263 -69.61 -86.51 22.63
N GLU A 264 -68.92 -86.02 23.66
CA GLU A 264 -68.63 -86.77 24.87
C GLU A 264 -69.91 -87.09 25.64
N THR A 265 -70.83 -86.13 25.81
CA THR A 265 -72.14 -86.40 26.43
C THR A 265 -72.96 -87.40 25.62
N SER A 266 -72.94 -87.30 24.28
CA SER A 266 -73.65 -88.26 23.42
C SER A 266 -73.04 -89.67 23.49
N ILE A 267 -71.72 -89.79 23.63
CA ILE A 267 -71.05 -91.08 23.86
C ILE A 267 -71.47 -91.65 25.22
N GLN A 268 -71.44 -90.84 26.28
CA GLN A 268 -71.88 -91.28 27.62
C GLN A 268 -73.34 -91.79 27.62
N GLU A 269 -74.25 -91.11 26.92
CA GLU A 269 -75.64 -91.56 26.76
C GLU A 269 -75.72 -92.92 26.02
N LYS A 270 -74.92 -93.10 24.97
CA LYS A 270 -74.85 -94.39 24.24
C LYS A 270 -74.26 -95.49 25.10
N ASP A 271 -73.21 -95.21 25.88
CA ASP A 271 -72.61 -96.18 26.81
C ASP A 271 -73.61 -96.58 27.90
N GLN A 272 -74.40 -95.64 28.41
CA GLN A 272 -75.49 -95.94 29.33
C GLN A 272 -76.52 -96.87 28.68
N ARG A 273 -76.89 -96.61 27.42
CA ARG A 273 -77.83 -97.46 26.68
C ARG A 273 -77.28 -98.86 26.42
N ILE A 274 -75.99 -98.98 26.09
CA ILE A 274 -75.31 -100.27 25.95
C ILE A 274 -75.36 -101.03 27.28
N GLY A 275 -75.04 -100.39 28.39
CA GLY A 275 -75.10 -101.01 29.71
C GLY A 275 -76.52 -101.48 30.11
N GLU A 276 -77.58 -100.82 29.65
CA GLU A 276 -78.96 -101.32 29.82
C GLU A 276 -79.24 -102.58 28.98
N LEU A 277 -78.73 -102.62 27.74
CA LEU A 277 -78.87 -103.76 26.85
C LEU A 277 -78.09 -104.96 27.36
N ASP A 278 -76.86 -104.78 27.86
CA ASP A 278 -76.06 -105.86 28.43
C ASP A 278 -76.78 -106.51 29.61
N ARG A 279 -77.38 -105.72 30.53
CA ARG A 279 -78.21 -106.27 31.64
C ARG A 279 -79.45 -107.01 31.15
N LEU A 280 -80.04 -106.60 30.03
CA LEU A 280 -81.17 -107.32 29.44
C LEU A 280 -80.70 -108.66 28.85
N ILE A 281 -79.56 -108.66 28.15
CA ILE A 281 -78.93 -109.86 27.59
C ILE A 281 -78.60 -110.83 28.73
N GLU A 282 -77.99 -110.37 29.82
CA GLU A 282 -77.71 -111.21 31.00
C GLU A 282 -78.98 -111.90 31.53
N ARG A 283 -80.08 -111.17 31.71
CA ARG A 283 -81.37 -111.75 32.15
C ARG A 283 -81.94 -112.75 31.14
N MET A 284 -81.87 -112.44 29.85
CA MET A 284 -82.32 -113.35 28.79
C MET A 284 -81.46 -114.61 28.74
N GLU A 285 -80.15 -114.50 28.97
CA GLU A 285 -79.24 -115.63 29.06
C GLU A 285 -79.58 -116.49 30.29
N GLU A 286 -79.78 -115.90 31.47
CA GLU A 286 -80.22 -116.62 32.67
C GLU A 286 -81.52 -117.38 32.42
N GLU A 287 -82.53 -116.74 31.84
CA GLU A 287 -83.81 -117.36 31.48
C GLU A 287 -83.61 -118.49 30.47
N ARG A 288 -82.78 -118.30 29.43
CA ARG A 288 -82.44 -119.35 28.46
C ARG A 288 -81.81 -120.56 29.16
N HIS A 289 -80.85 -120.36 30.07
CA HIS A 289 -80.23 -121.46 30.82
C HIS A 289 -81.25 -122.18 31.71
N GLN A 290 -82.22 -121.47 32.29
CA GLN A 290 -83.32 -122.08 33.05
C GLN A 290 -84.23 -122.93 32.15
N LEU A 291 -84.66 -122.39 31.00
CA LEU A 291 -85.48 -123.13 30.03
C LEU A 291 -84.75 -124.35 29.46
N GLN A 292 -83.46 -124.25 29.21
CA GLN A 292 -82.65 -125.36 28.72
C GLN A 292 -82.56 -126.50 29.76
N LYS A 293 -82.39 -126.19 31.04
CA LYS A 293 -82.48 -127.19 32.13
C LYS A 293 -83.86 -127.85 32.19
N GLN A 294 -84.94 -127.08 32.01
CA GLN A 294 -86.30 -127.64 31.96
C GLN A 294 -86.51 -128.55 30.74
N LEU A 295 -85.98 -128.18 29.58
CA LEU A 295 -86.03 -128.97 28.36
C LEU A 295 -85.27 -130.29 28.53
N GLU A 296 -84.06 -130.28 29.09
CA GLU A 296 -83.30 -131.49 29.39
C GLU A 296 -84.07 -132.43 30.33
N LEU A 297 -84.71 -131.89 31.38
CA LEU A 297 -85.58 -132.67 32.27
C LEU A 297 -86.77 -133.30 31.52
N ASN A 298 -87.41 -132.55 30.63
CA ASN A 298 -88.51 -133.03 29.80
C ASN A 298 -88.04 -134.06 28.76
N GLU A 299 -86.86 -133.89 28.16
CA GLU A 299 -86.25 -134.85 27.23
C GLU A 299 -85.88 -136.16 27.94
N ILE A 300 -85.43 -136.12 29.20
CA ILE A 300 -85.24 -137.33 30.02
C ILE A 300 -86.58 -138.04 30.27
N GLN A 301 -87.64 -137.28 30.60
CA GLN A 301 -88.99 -137.84 30.78
C GLN A 301 -89.57 -138.41 29.47
N ILE A 302 -89.32 -137.72 28.35
CA ILE A 302 -89.78 -138.11 27.02
C ILE A 302 -88.95 -139.26 26.45
N SER A 303 -87.63 -139.33 26.69
CA SER A 303 -86.80 -140.47 26.29
C SER A 303 -87.12 -141.74 27.10
N GLY A 304 -87.62 -141.58 28.33
CA GLY A 304 -88.31 -142.65 29.05
C GLY A 304 -89.66 -143.06 28.42
N ALA A 305 -90.29 -142.18 27.62
CA ALA A 305 -91.60 -142.41 26.99
C ALA A 305 -91.54 -142.70 25.46
N LYS A 306 -90.43 -142.41 24.76
CA LYS A 306 -90.26 -142.53 23.30
C LYS A 306 -89.44 -143.75 22.90
N SER A 307 -89.87 -144.91 23.38
CA SER A 307 -89.66 -146.20 22.73
C SER A 307 -90.69 -146.42 21.60
N GLU A 308 -91.10 -145.39 20.84
CA GLU A 308 -92.11 -145.52 19.78
C GLU A 308 -92.08 -144.38 18.72
N ASN A 309 -91.69 -144.77 17.50
CA ASN A 309 -92.16 -144.37 16.16
C ASN A 309 -91.86 -142.99 15.48
N ASN A 310 -91.09 -143.10 14.38
CA ASN A 310 -91.34 -142.72 12.96
C ASN A 310 -92.27 -141.55 12.57
N SER A 311 -91.72 -140.49 11.93
CA SER A 311 -92.30 -139.77 10.78
C SER A 311 -91.38 -138.61 10.27
N ASP A 312 -90.55 -138.84 9.24
CA ASP A 312 -89.48 -137.89 8.81
C ASP A 312 -89.70 -137.24 7.43
N SER A 313 -90.95 -137.16 6.95
CA SER A 313 -91.26 -136.60 5.62
C SER A 313 -91.63 -135.10 5.64
N GLU A 314 -92.49 -134.67 6.56
CA GLU A 314 -92.93 -133.26 6.65
C GLU A 314 -91.82 -132.34 7.20
N ARG A 315 -90.96 -132.88 8.06
CA ARG A 315 -89.81 -132.17 8.62
C ARG A 315 -88.76 -131.83 7.55
N SER A 316 -88.52 -132.73 6.59
CA SER A 316 -87.62 -132.47 5.47
C SER A 316 -88.13 -131.36 4.56
N GLN A 317 -89.44 -131.32 4.30
CA GLN A 317 -90.06 -130.32 3.44
C GLN A 317 -90.04 -128.92 4.10
N HIS A 318 -90.34 -128.84 5.40
CA HIS A 318 -90.21 -127.59 6.16
C HIS A 318 -88.75 -127.10 6.26
N LEU A 319 -87.79 -128.01 6.45
CA LEU A 319 -86.37 -127.66 6.44
C LEU A 319 -85.91 -127.16 5.07
N GLU A 320 -86.44 -127.71 3.98
CA GLU A 320 -86.13 -127.27 2.62
C GLU A 320 -86.73 -125.88 2.29
N GLU A 321 -87.95 -125.58 2.75
CA GLU A 321 -88.55 -124.25 2.66
C GLU A 321 -87.77 -123.20 3.47
N VAL A 322 -87.35 -123.52 4.69
CA VAL A 322 -86.50 -122.63 5.51
C VAL A 322 -85.14 -122.41 4.86
N ALA A 323 -84.54 -123.47 4.29
CA ALA A 323 -83.28 -123.36 3.57
C ALA A 323 -83.41 -122.52 2.28
N ALA A 324 -84.55 -122.58 1.59
CA ALA A 324 -84.83 -121.73 0.43
C ALA A 324 -85.01 -120.26 0.84
N SER A 325 -85.77 -120.00 1.92
CA SER A 325 -85.97 -118.66 2.47
C SER A 325 -84.64 -118.03 2.94
N LEU A 326 -83.77 -118.80 3.59
CA LEU A 326 -82.44 -118.35 3.99
C LEU A 326 -81.54 -118.06 2.78
N ARG A 327 -81.59 -118.89 1.73
CA ARG A 327 -80.86 -118.64 0.48
C ARG A 327 -81.31 -117.34 -0.19
N GLU A 328 -82.61 -117.05 -0.20
CA GLU A 328 -83.14 -115.79 -0.73
C GLU A 328 -82.74 -114.59 0.14
N ARG A 329 -82.75 -114.73 1.47
CA ARG A 329 -82.28 -113.70 2.40
C ARG A 329 -80.80 -113.38 2.20
N ILE A 330 -79.97 -114.41 2.03
CA ILE A 330 -78.53 -114.26 1.72
C ILE A 330 -78.36 -113.53 0.39
N LYS A 331 -79.09 -113.94 -0.66
CA LYS A 331 -79.04 -113.25 -1.96
C LYS A 331 -79.43 -111.77 -1.85
N HIS A 332 -80.49 -111.44 -1.12
CA HIS A 332 -80.86 -110.04 -0.89
C HIS A 332 -79.79 -109.25 -0.12
N LEU A 333 -79.13 -109.89 0.85
CA LEU A 333 -78.00 -109.29 1.56
C LEU A 333 -76.82 -109.07 0.63
N ASP A 334 -76.48 -110.04 -0.23
CA ASP A 334 -75.42 -109.91 -1.23
C ASP A 334 -75.71 -108.80 -2.24
N ASP A 335 -76.96 -108.70 -2.71
CA ASP A 335 -77.39 -107.62 -3.60
C ASP A 335 -77.28 -106.25 -2.91
N MET A 336 -77.66 -106.14 -1.64
CA MET A 336 -77.48 -104.91 -0.86
C MET A 336 -76.00 -104.57 -0.67
N VAL A 337 -75.14 -105.56 -0.40
CA VAL A 337 -73.69 -105.38 -0.29
C VAL A 337 -73.12 -104.90 -1.62
N HIS A 338 -73.53 -105.49 -2.75
CA HIS A 338 -73.10 -105.05 -4.08
C HIS A 338 -73.58 -103.64 -4.43
N CYS A 339 -74.82 -103.27 -4.09
CA CYS A 339 -75.31 -101.90 -4.24
C CYS A 339 -74.47 -100.90 -3.42
N GLN A 340 -74.13 -101.25 -2.18
CA GLN A 340 -73.29 -100.40 -1.33
C GLN A 340 -71.85 -100.32 -1.86
N GLN A 341 -71.25 -101.44 -2.28
CA GLN A 341 -69.92 -101.47 -2.90
C GLN A 341 -69.86 -100.61 -4.15
N LYS A 342 -70.90 -100.66 -5.00
CA LYS A 342 -70.98 -99.82 -6.20
C LYS A 342 -71.06 -98.33 -5.85
N LYS A 343 -71.81 -97.97 -4.79
CA LYS A 343 -71.89 -96.59 -4.30
C LYS A 343 -70.53 -96.11 -3.78
N VAL A 344 -69.83 -96.92 -2.98
CA VAL A 344 -68.49 -96.59 -2.48
C VAL A 344 -67.51 -96.43 -3.64
N LYS A 345 -67.53 -97.33 -4.63
CA LYS A 345 -66.68 -97.22 -5.82
C LYS A 345 -66.91 -95.90 -6.55
N HIS A 346 -68.17 -95.50 -6.73
CA HIS A 346 -68.50 -94.25 -7.40
C HIS A 346 -68.02 -93.02 -6.59
N MET A 347 -68.16 -93.06 -5.26
CA MET A 347 -67.62 -92.00 -4.40
C MET A 347 -66.10 -91.91 -4.48
N VAL A 348 -65.39 -93.04 -4.58
CA VAL A 348 -63.93 -93.05 -4.77
C VAL A 348 -63.55 -92.44 -6.12
N GLU A 349 -64.24 -92.82 -7.19
CA GLU A 349 -64.03 -92.25 -8.54
C GLU A 349 -64.28 -90.72 -8.56
N GLU A 350 -65.31 -90.24 -7.85
CA GLU A 350 -65.60 -88.82 -7.72
C GLU A 350 -64.51 -88.08 -6.92
N ILE A 351 -64.04 -88.66 -5.82
CA ILE A 351 -62.92 -88.11 -5.04
C ILE A 351 -61.65 -88.04 -5.89
N GLU A 352 -61.34 -89.07 -6.67
CA GLU A 352 -60.18 -89.08 -7.56
C GLU A 352 -60.28 -88.00 -8.64
N MET A 353 -61.46 -87.82 -9.25
CA MET A 353 -61.71 -86.74 -10.21
C MET A 353 -61.52 -85.36 -9.57
N LEU A 354 -62.05 -85.14 -8.37
CA LEU A 354 -61.90 -83.89 -7.64
C LEU A 354 -60.44 -83.62 -7.27
N ARG A 355 -59.69 -84.64 -6.80
CA ARG A 355 -58.25 -84.51 -6.53
C ARG A 355 -57.47 -84.13 -7.78
N LYS A 356 -57.82 -84.67 -8.95
CA LYS A 356 -57.19 -84.27 -10.22
C LYS A 356 -57.45 -82.80 -10.55
N LYS A 357 -58.71 -82.33 -10.40
CA LYS A 357 -59.06 -80.90 -10.62
C LYS A 357 -58.33 -79.97 -9.65
N VAL A 358 -58.14 -80.37 -8.40
CA VAL A 358 -57.38 -79.59 -7.41
C VAL A 358 -55.93 -79.45 -7.88
N LYS A 359 -55.27 -80.54 -8.29
CA LYS A 359 -53.90 -80.50 -8.81
C LYS A 359 -53.75 -79.64 -10.07
N GLU A 360 -54.73 -79.69 -10.98
CA GLU A 360 -54.74 -78.82 -12.17
C GLU A 360 -54.82 -77.34 -11.79
N LYS A 361 -55.64 -76.99 -10.79
CA LYS A 361 -55.71 -75.61 -10.27
C LYS A 361 -54.44 -75.18 -9.53
N GLU A 362 -53.81 -76.07 -8.77
CA GLU A 362 -52.52 -75.80 -8.11
C GLU A 362 -51.44 -75.46 -9.13
N LEU A 363 -51.34 -76.23 -10.23
CA LEU A 363 -50.42 -75.93 -11.33
C LEU A 363 -50.72 -74.57 -11.99
N PHE A 364 -52.00 -74.26 -12.19
CA PHE A 364 -52.40 -72.96 -12.75
C PHE A 364 -52.05 -71.79 -11.81
N ILE A 365 -52.22 -71.96 -10.50
CA ILE A 365 -51.80 -70.96 -9.51
C ILE A 365 -50.29 -70.73 -9.60
N ILE A 366 -49.48 -71.79 -9.68
CA ILE A 366 -48.01 -71.66 -9.83
C ILE A 366 -47.65 -70.88 -11.10
N GLN A 367 -48.29 -71.19 -12.24
CA GLN A 367 -48.06 -70.47 -13.49
C GLN A 367 -48.41 -68.98 -13.39
N LEU A 368 -49.49 -68.63 -12.68
CA LEU A 368 -49.85 -67.23 -12.43
C LEU A 368 -48.84 -66.53 -11.51
N LEU A 369 -48.36 -67.20 -10.46
CA LEU A 369 -47.33 -66.66 -9.58
C LEU A 369 -46.03 -66.39 -10.32
N ASP A 370 -45.59 -67.31 -11.18
CA ASP A 370 -44.41 -67.11 -12.03
C ASP A 370 -44.60 -65.91 -12.97
N LYS A 371 -45.81 -65.73 -13.53
CA LYS A 371 -46.13 -64.60 -14.39
C LYS A 371 -46.14 -63.28 -13.62
N ILE A 372 -46.68 -63.26 -12.40
CA ILE A 372 -46.63 -62.10 -11.50
C ILE A 372 -45.18 -61.74 -11.19
N SER A 373 -44.37 -62.72 -10.78
CA SER A 373 -42.95 -62.50 -10.46
C SER A 373 -42.16 -61.95 -11.65
N PHE A 374 -42.42 -62.46 -12.86
CA PHE A 374 -41.83 -61.91 -14.09
C PHE A 374 -42.21 -60.44 -14.31
N LEU A 375 -43.50 -60.11 -14.18
CA LEU A 375 -44.00 -58.75 -14.36
C LEU A 375 -43.50 -57.80 -13.28
N GLU A 376 -43.37 -58.25 -12.03
CA GLU A 376 -42.80 -57.49 -10.92
C GLU A 376 -41.33 -57.13 -11.19
N CYS A 377 -40.54 -58.08 -11.72
CA CYS A 377 -39.15 -57.82 -12.14
C CYS A 377 -39.08 -56.79 -13.28
N GLU A 378 -39.93 -56.91 -14.30
CA GLU A 378 -39.99 -55.95 -15.42
C GLU A 378 -40.41 -54.55 -14.93
N ASN A 379 -41.41 -54.47 -14.04
CA ASN A 379 -41.84 -53.21 -13.44
C ASN A 379 -40.71 -52.57 -12.63
N LYS A 380 -39.95 -53.38 -11.87
CA LYS A 380 -38.81 -52.89 -11.11
C LYS A 380 -37.70 -52.35 -12.01
N GLU A 381 -37.39 -53.05 -13.10
CA GLU A 381 -36.41 -52.56 -14.09
C GLU A 381 -36.85 -51.25 -14.75
N LEU A 382 -38.15 -51.12 -15.06
CA LEU A 382 -38.72 -49.87 -15.60
C LEU A 382 -38.66 -48.74 -14.56
N GLN A 383 -38.93 -49.03 -13.29
CA GLN A 383 -38.79 -48.07 -12.20
C GLN A 383 -37.33 -47.62 -12.03
N ASP A 384 -36.38 -48.56 -12.02
CA ASP A 384 -34.94 -48.25 -11.92
C ASP A 384 -34.48 -47.38 -13.11
N LYS A 385 -34.99 -47.63 -14.33
CA LYS A 385 -34.74 -46.78 -15.50
C LYS A 385 -35.34 -45.38 -15.37
N LEU A 386 -36.57 -45.29 -14.85
CA LEU A 386 -37.22 -44.01 -14.60
C LEU A 386 -36.43 -43.19 -13.57
N ASP A 387 -36.02 -43.81 -12.48
CA ASP A 387 -35.23 -43.18 -11.42
C ASP A 387 -33.88 -42.69 -11.96
N TYR A 388 -33.18 -43.51 -12.76
CA TYR A 388 -31.96 -43.12 -13.45
C TYR A 388 -32.17 -41.92 -14.40
N LEU A 389 -33.28 -41.90 -15.15
CA LEU A 389 -33.60 -40.77 -16.02
C LEU A 389 -33.95 -39.52 -15.21
N MET A 390 -34.70 -39.64 -14.12
CA MET A 390 -35.01 -38.52 -13.24
C MET A 390 -33.77 -37.93 -12.58
N GLU A 391 -32.81 -38.78 -12.18
CA GLU A 391 -31.55 -38.36 -11.58
C GLU A 391 -30.62 -37.66 -12.58
N ASN A 392 -30.68 -38.05 -13.86
CA ASN A 392 -29.89 -37.46 -14.94
C ASN A 392 -30.59 -36.34 -15.73
N GLN A 393 -31.82 -35.95 -15.36
CA GLN A 393 -32.51 -34.81 -15.95
C GLN A 393 -31.87 -33.51 -15.43
N PRO A 394 -31.41 -32.59 -16.33
CA PRO A 394 -31.04 -31.25 -15.90
C PRO A 394 -32.29 -30.59 -15.31
N LYS A 395 -32.17 -30.02 -14.09
CA LYS A 395 -33.25 -29.30 -13.40
C LYS A 395 -33.73 -28.14 -14.25
N THR A 396 -34.69 -28.38 -15.15
CA THR A 396 -35.46 -27.36 -15.82
C THR A 396 -36.49 -26.86 -14.83
N ASN A 397 -36.20 -25.70 -14.23
CA ASN A 397 -37.21 -24.85 -13.60
C ASN A 397 -38.28 -24.54 -14.65
N ILE A 398 -39.36 -25.31 -14.68
CA ILE A 398 -40.60 -24.92 -15.32
C ILE A 398 -41.67 -25.03 -14.25
N GLU A 399 -42.11 -23.86 -13.82
CA GLU A 399 -43.22 -23.63 -12.91
C GLU A 399 -44.44 -24.42 -13.37
N THR A 400 -45.01 -25.14 -12.41
CA THR A 400 -46.31 -25.79 -12.40
C THR A 400 -47.40 -24.97 -13.10
N ARG A 401 -48.06 -25.56 -14.10
CA ARG A 401 -49.49 -25.34 -14.31
C ARG A 401 -50.22 -26.64 -14.00
N ASP A 402 -50.86 -26.61 -12.85
CA ASP A 402 -51.83 -27.58 -12.37
C ASP A 402 -52.97 -27.70 -13.41
N THR A 403 -53.13 -28.87 -14.01
CA THR A 403 -54.36 -29.26 -14.70
C THR A 403 -54.85 -30.51 -14.01
N GLY A 404 -55.59 -30.31 -12.91
CA GLY A 404 -56.43 -31.33 -12.32
C GLY A 404 -57.48 -31.76 -13.33
N VAL A 405 -57.42 -33.03 -13.73
CA VAL A 405 -58.54 -33.70 -14.41
C VAL A 405 -59.16 -34.62 -13.37
N GLU A 406 -60.21 -34.09 -12.76
CA GLU A 406 -61.23 -34.85 -12.04
C GLU A 406 -61.91 -35.77 -13.04
N CYS A 407 -61.69 -37.08 -12.91
CA CYS A 407 -62.50 -38.09 -13.59
C CYS A 407 -63.38 -38.77 -12.55
N ASP A 408 -64.64 -38.33 -12.51
CA ASP A 408 -65.76 -39.09 -11.98
C ASP A 408 -65.85 -40.44 -12.69
N LEU A 409 -65.94 -41.53 -11.91
CA LEU A 409 -66.66 -42.76 -12.23
C LEU A 409 -67.00 -43.54 -10.95
#